data_AF-A0A1I7VRS5-F1
#
_entry.id   AF-A0A1I7VRS5-F1
#
_cell.length_a   1.000
_cell.length_b   1.000
_cell.length_c   1.000
_cell.angle_alpha   90.00
_cell.angle_beta   90.00
_cell.angle_gamma   90.00
#
_symmetry.space_group_name_H-M   'P 1'
#
loop_
_entity.id
_entity.type
_entity.pdbx_description
1 polymer ?
#
loop_
_entity_poly.entity_id
_entity_poly.type
_entity_poly.pdbx_seq_one_letter_code
_entity_poly.pdbx_strand_id
1 'polypeptide(L)'
;MKLEVEILEQWKGMTGDGRNLQTIEQIIQSHSSTVLGGTLLVSTIDGYLKGIDFHNGEVKWSLKEDPVLISPKTIRHGFTFIPDPQDGGLYILKDGQLKKLPYSIPQLVSVSPCRTADGVLYAGSKKDVWLEIDSNKGIVRELSQSQADSQCPLNKNTSILIGRSEYKLTMVDPENQNRRWNATFTDYSSHLLPADPSYPYQHFTSTVGGQVVAVNATEGSVAWEADVGNTVVAMYILQSDGLHRLSYTVIGKETLEEFVKVIFSIR
;
A
#
# COMPACT_ATOMS: atom_id res chain seq x y z
N MET A 1 11.75 5.19 -14.93
CA MET A 1 11.87 5.09 -16.40
C MET A 1 13.27 4.76 -16.91
N LYS A 2 14.29 5.62 -16.85
CA LYS A 2 15.60 5.31 -17.49
C LYS A 2 16.43 4.23 -16.75
N LEU A 3 16.32 4.17 -15.41
CA LEU A 3 16.99 3.16 -14.57
C LEU A 3 16.28 1.79 -14.55
N GLU A 4 14.97 1.76 -14.74
CA GLU A 4 14.22 0.50 -14.91
C GLU A 4 14.56 -0.20 -16.23
N VAL A 5 14.85 0.58 -17.28
CA VAL A 5 15.25 0.06 -18.59
C VAL A 5 16.63 -0.62 -18.52
N GLU A 6 17.58 -0.09 -17.75
CA GLU A 6 18.94 -0.65 -17.63
C GLU A 6 18.98 -1.99 -16.85
N ILE A 7 18.16 -2.13 -15.81
CA ILE A 7 18.02 -3.39 -15.07
C ILE A 7 17.30 -4.45 -15.92
N LEU A 8 16.33 -4.04 -16.73
CA LEU A 8 15.65 -4.91 -17.70
C LEU A 8 16.58 -5.35 -18.85
N GLU A 9 17.52 -4.50 -19.28
CA GLU A 9 18.52 -4.86 -20.29
C GLU A 9 19.55 -5.87 -19.77
N GLN A 10 19.95 -5.78 -18.50
CA GLN A 10 20.83 -6.79 -17.88
C GLN A 10 20.16 -8.17 -17.78
N TRP A 11 18.84 -8.23 -17.55
CA TRP A 11 18.07 -9.47 -17.55
C TRP A 11 17.90 -10.09 -18.95
N LYS A 12 17.76 -9.26 -20.01
CA LYS A 12 17.76 -9.74 -21.41
C LYS A 12 19.04 -10.47 -21.80
N GLY A 13 20.18 -10.12 -21.19
CA GLY A 13 21.47 -10.75 -21.47
C GLY A 13 21.64 -12.15 -20.87
N MET A 14 20.86 -12.51 -19.84
CA MET A 14 21.01 -13.78 -19.11
C MET A 14 20.03 -14.87 -19.56
N THR A 15 18.92 -14.51 -20.19
CA THR A 15 17.96 -15.46 -20.76
C THR A 15 17.76 -15.12 -22.24
N GLY A 16 18.36 -15.91 -23.13
CA GLY A 16 18.30 -15.73 -24.59
C GLY A 16 16.93 -15.97 -25.24
N ASP A 17 15.82 -15.61 -24.59
CA ASP A 17 14.50 -15.64 -25.21
C ASP A 17 13.67 -14.43 -24.76
N GLY A 18 13.54 -13.45 -25.65
CA GLY A 18 12.79 -12.21 -25.46
C GLY A 18 11.26 -12.38 -25.44
N ARG A 19 10.76 -13.57 -25.09
CA ARG A 19 9.34 -13.92 -25.07
C ARG A 19 8.66 -13.80 -23.70
N ASN A 20 9.38 -13.49 -22.62
CA ASN A 20 8.87 -13.73 -21.26
C ASN A 20 8.10 -12.57 -20.57
N LEU A 21 8.12 -11.33 -21.07
CA LEU A 21 7.37 -10.24 -20.41
C LEU A 21 5.87 -10.28 -20.73
N GLN A 22 5.51 -10.56 -21.99
CA GLN A 22 4.10 -10.80 -22.34
C GLN A 22 3.56 -12.05 -21.64
N THR A 23 4.42 -13.03 -21.34
CA THR A 23 4.02 -14.27 -20.67
C THR A 23 3.66 -14.07 -19.20
N ILE A 24 4.30 -13.15 -18.44
CA ILE A 24 3.94 -12.92 -17.02
C ILE A 24 2.59 -12.22 -16.90
N GLU A 25 2.33 -11.17 -17.70
CA GLU A 25 1.03 -10.51 -17.74
C GLU A 25 -0.07 -11.46 -18.23
N GLN A 26 0.22 -12.31 -19.22
CA GLN A 26 -0.71 -13.35 -19.71
C GLN A 26 -0.95 -14.49 -18.71
N ILE A 27 0.03 -14.86 -17.89
CA ILE A 27 -0.14 -15.86 -16.83
C ILE A 27 -1.11 -15.34 -15.78
N ILE A 28 -0.98 -14.07 -15.36
CA ILE A 28 -1.86 -13.42 -14.38
C ILE A 28 -3.28 -13.22 -14.94
N GLN A 29 -3.43 -12.91 -16.24
CA GLN A 29 -4.72 -12.65 -16.89
C GLN A 29 -5.52 -13.91 -17.26
N SER A 30 -4.96 -15.12 -17.14
CA SER A 30 -5.58 -16.35 -17.65
C SER A 30 -6.62 -16.99 -16.72
N HIS A 31 -6.82 -16.46 -15.52
CA HIS A 31 -7.73 -17.05 -14.52
C HIS A 31 -8.80 -16.05 -14.11
N SER A 32 -10.07 -16.49 -14.11
CA SER A 32 -11.17 -15.73 -13.51
C SER A 32 -10.90 -15.60 -12.02
N SER A 33 -10.48 -14.40 -11.60
CA SER A 33 -10.33 -14.05 -10.21
C SER A 33 -11.68 -14.13 -9.48
N THR A 34 -11.70 -14.71 -8.29
CA THR A 34 -12.90 -14.75 -7.43
C THR A 34 -12.59 -14.07 -6.11
N VAL A 35 -13.50 -13.18 -5.67
CA VAL A 35 -13.42 -12.54 -4.36
C VAL A 35 -13.48 -13.59 -3.26
N LEU A 36 -12.45 -13.64 -2.41
CA LEU A 36 -12.34 -14.65 -1.38
C LEU A 36 -13.07 -14.24 -0.11
N GLY A 37 -14.12 -15.00 0.22
CA GLY A 37 -14.89 -14.84 1.46
C GLY A 37 -15.47 -13.44 1.65
N GLY A 38 -15.64 -12.68 0.56
CA GLY A 38 -16.09 -11.30 0.59
C GLY A 38 -15.31 -10.41 1.56
N THR A 39 -13.97 -10.41 1.47
CA THR A 39 -13.13 -9.67 2.42
C THR A 39 -12.48 -8.45 1.78
N LEU A 40 -12.82 -7.27 2.29
CA LEU A 40 -12.12 -6.01 2.08
C LEU A 40 -11.02 -5.86 3.13
N LEU A 41 -9.80 -5.53 2.72
CA LEU A 41 -8.72 -5.17 3.64
C LEU A 41 -8.59 -3.66 3.70
N VAL A 42 -8.56 -3.10 4.91
CA VAL A 42 -8.34 -1.67 5.15
C VAL A 42 -7.09 -1.49 5.99
N SER A 43 -6.11 -0.76 5.46
CA SER A 43 -4.88 -0.40 6.16
C SER A 43 -4.98 1.02 6.69
N THR A 44 -4.62 1.21 7.96
CA THR A 44 -4.60 2.52 8.61
C THR A 44 -3.18 3.02 8.88
N ILE A 45 -3.04 4.34 9.01
CA ILE A 45 -1.74 5.01 9.19
C ILE A 45 -0.97 4.52 10.42
N ASP A 46 -1.67 4.13 11.48
CA ASP A 46 -1.07 3.66 12.71
C ASP A 46 -0.64 2.19 12.65
N GLY A 47 -0.83 1.50 11.51
CA GLY A 47 -0.37 0.14 11.29
C GLY A 47 -1.40 -0.92 11.65
N TYR A 48 -2.70 -0.60 11.66
CA TYR A 48 -3.72 -1.66 11.67
C TYR A 48 -4.04 -2.11 10.25
N LEU A 49 -4.15 -3.43 10.07
CA LEU A 49 -4.79 -4.05 8.91
C LEU A 49 -6.08 -4.71 9.39
N LYS A 50 -7.22 -4.30 8.85
CA LYS A 50 -8.53 -4.84 9.21
C LYS A 50 -9.14 -5.58 8.04
N GLY A 51 -9.65 -6.78 8.29
CA GLY A 51 -10.51 -7.50 7.36
C GLY A 51 -11.96 -7.17 7.64
N ILE A 52 -12.66 -6.69 6.62
CA ILE A 52 -14.05 -6.23 6.68
C ILE A 52 -14.88 -7.07 5.70
N ASP A 53 -16.07 -7.48 6.09
CA ASP A 53 -17.03 -8.05 5.15
C ASP A 53 -17.51 -6.95 4.19
N PHE A 54 -17.23 -7.08 2.90
CA PHE A 54 -17.55 -6.02 1.95
C PHE A 54 -19.05 -5.92 1.65
N HIS A 55 -19.90 -6.84 2.12
CA HIS A 55 -21.35 -6.78 1.94
C HIS A 55 -22.05 -5.95 3.02
N ASN A 56 -21.58 -6.01 4.27
CA ASN A 56 -22.24 -5.39 5.41
C ASN A 56 -21.38 -4.40 6.21
N GLY A 57 -20.07 -4.30 5.91
CA GLY A 57 -19.15 -3.39 6.60
C GLY A 57 -18.65 -3.90 7.96
N GLU A 58 -18.95 -5.13 8.36
CA GLU A 58 -18.55 -5.69 9.65
C GLU A 58 -17.06 -6.05 9.66
N VAL A 59 -16.34 -5.62 10.71
CA VAL A 59 -14.94 -5.97 10.92
C VAL A 59 -14.84 -7.43 11.38
N LYS A 60 -14.34 -8.31 10.52
CA LYS A 60 -14.12 -9.74 10.80
C LYS A 60 -12.93 -9.95 11.74
N TRP A 61 -11.84 -9.22 11.49
CA TRP A 61 -10.61 -9.32 12.25
C TRP A 61 -9.79 -8.03 12.13
N SER A 62 -8.87 -7.85 13.07
CA SER A 62 -7.96 -6.72 13.12
C SER A 62 -6.58 -7.18 13.54
N LEU A 63 -5.55 -6.75 12.81
CA LEU A 63 -4.16 -7.03 13.12
C LEU A 63 -3.42 -5.72 13.37
N LYS A 64 -2.58 -5.70 14.40
CA LYS A 64 -1.66 -4.59 14.67
C LYS A 64 -0.25 -4.95 14.20
N GLU A 65 0.26 -4.13 13.30
CA GLU A 65 1.65 -4.13 12.86
C GLU A 65 2.34 -2.81 13.27
N ASP A 66 3.60 -2.67 12.88
CA ASP A 66 4.26 -1.37 12.90
C ASP A 66 3.55 -0.38 11.95
N PRO A 67 3.56 0.93 12.27
CA PRO A 67 2.99 1.95 11.41
C PRO A 67 3.51 1.86 9.96
N VAL A 68 2.61 2.11 9.00
CA VAL A 68 2.93 2.08 7.56
C VAL A 68 4.10 3.00 7.22
N LEU A 69 4.23 4.10 7.97
CA LEU A 69 5.26 5.09 7.79
C LEU A 69 5.82 5.56 9.13
N ILE A 70 7.14 5.45 9.28
CA ILE A 70 7.89 5.93 10.44
C ILE A 70 8.92 6.93 9.94
N SER A 71 8.83 8.19 10.37
CA SER A 71 9.80 9.23 10.04
C SER A 71 10.03 10.17 11.22
N PRO A 72 11.10 10.98 11.23
CA PRO A 72 11.38 11.89 12.33
C PRO A 72 10.30 12.97 12.38
N LYS A 73 9.78 13.24 13.59
CA LYS A 73 8.75 14.29 13.80
C LYS A 73 9.36 15.70 13.87
N THR A 74 10.68 15.80 14.10
CA THR A 74 11.36 17.08 14.25
C THR A 74 11.66 17.70 12.89
N ILE A 75 11.11 18.89 12.64
CA ILE A 75 11.42 19.68 11.46
C ILE A 75 12.75 20.41 11.66
N ARG A 76 13.75 20.02 10.88
CA ARG A 76 15.01 20.74 10.66
C ARG A 76 14.91 21.53 9.35
N HIS A 77 15.04 22.85 9.44
CA HIS A 77 15.01 23.73 8.28
C HIS A 77 15.99 23.27 7.19
N GLY A 78 15.46 23.06 5.98
CA GLY A 78 16.25 22.67 4.81
C GLY A 78 16.68 21.21 4.74
N PHE A 79 16.32 20.36 5.71
CA PHE A 79 16.67 18.92 5.70
C PHE A 79 15.58 18.03 6.31
N THR A 80 14.31 18.40 6.13
CA THR A 80 13.17 17.60 6.56
C THR A 80 12.35 17.20 5.35
N PHE A 81 12.16 15.89 5.21
CA PHE A 81 11.32 15.30 4.20
C PHE A 81 10.03 14.84 4.84
N ILE A 82 8.92 15.08 4.16
CA ILE A 82 7.57 14.69 4.56
C ILE A 82 7.18 13.54 3.64
N PRO A 83 7.16 12.30 4.14
CA PRO A 83 6.76 11.17 3.33
C PRO A 83 5.24 11.02 3.28
N ASP A 84 4.76 10.58 2.13
CA ASP A 84 3.37 10.21 1.88
C ASP A 84 3.14 8.78 2.36
N PRO A 85 2.17 8.53 3.26
CA PRO A 85 1.88 7.17 3.71
C PRO A 85 1.18 6.29 2.68
N GLN A 86 0.69 6.83 1.55
CA GLN A 86 0.00 6.04 0.54
C GLN A 86 0.94 5.38 -0.47
N ASP A 87 2.02 6.07 -0.86
CA ASP A 87 2.94 5.62 -1.92
C ASP A 87 4.43 5.79 -1.57
N GLY A 88 4.74 6.29 -0.36
CA GLY A 88 6.11 6.60 0.05
C GLY A 88 6.71 7.80 -0.68
N GLY A 89 5.92 8.57 -1.43
CA GLY A 89 6.34 9.79 -2.11
C GLY A 89 6.90 10.80 -1.14
N LEU A 90 7.91 11.57 -1.55
CA LEU A 90 8.57 12.53 -0.66
C LEU A 90 8.23 13.97 -1.02
N TYR A 91 8.00 14.78 0.00
CA TYR A 91 7.84 16.22 -0.12
C TYR A 91 8.87 16.95 0.73
N ILE A 92 9.20 18.18 0.34
CA ILE A 92 10.03 19.09 1.13
C ILE A 92 9.30 20.42 1.28
N LEU A 93 9.36 20.99 2.48
CA LEU A 93 8.91 22.35 2.73
C LEU A 93 10.09 23.31 2.54
N LYS A 94 10.04 24.10 1.46
CA LYS A 94 11.08 25.09 1.15
C LYS A 94 10.42 26.45 0.88
N ASP A 95 10.90 27.49 1.55
CA ASP A 95 10.40 28.87 1.39
C ASP A 95 8.87 28.99 1.58
N GLY A 96 8.31 28.21 2.51
CA GLY A 96 6.86 28.16 2.77
C GLY A 96 6.05 27.37 1.75
N GLN A 97 6.69 26.77 0.73
CA GLN A 97 6.03 25.98 -0.30
C GLN A 97 6.34 24.49 -0.15
N LEU A 98 5.28 23.68 -0.22
CA LEU A 98 5.41 22.22 -0.24
C LEU A 98 5.71 21.77 -1.68
N LYS A 99 6.86 21.12 -1.88
CA LYS A 99 7.29 20.62 -3.18
C LYS A 99 7.40 19.10 -3.16
N LYS A 100 6.74 18.43 -4.11
CA LYS A 100 6.92 16.99 -4.35
C LYS A 100 8.29 16.73 -4.99
N LEU A 101 9.02 15.77 -4.44
CA LEU A 101 10.28 15.29 -4.98
C LEU A 101 10.04 14.25 -6.09
N PRO A 102 11.01 14.05 -7.01
CA PRO A 102 10.82 13.16 -8.16
C PRO A 102 10.86 11.67 -7.82
N TYR A 103 11.31 11.28 -6.62
CA TYR A 103 11.47 9.89 -6.22
C TYR A 103 10.78 9.60 -4.89
N SER A 104 10.13 8.45 -4.79
CA SER A 104 9.58 7.90 -3.54
C SER A 104 10.63 7.15 -2.73
N ILE A 105 10.31 6.81 -1.48
CA ILE A 105 11.15 5.97 -0.61
C ILE A 105 11.50 4.64 -1.31
N PRO A 106 10.54 3.85 -1.83
CA PRO A 106 10.86 2.62 -2.57
C PRO A 106 11.83 2.84 -3.73
N GLN A 107 11.65 3.91 -4.51
CA GLN A 107 12.51 4.22 -5.66
C GLN A 107 13.92 4.65 -5.23
N LEU A 108 14.06 5.39 -4.13
CA LEU A 108 15.37 5.76 -3.60
C LEU A 108 16.11 4.55 -3.02
N VAL A 109 15.39 3.63 -2.36
CA VAL A 109 15.97 2.39 -1.87
C VAL A 109 16.48 1.51 -3.01
N SER A 110 15.74 1.40 -4.12
CA SER A 110 16.14 0.56 -5.26
C SER A 110 17.40 1.04 -5.99
N VAL A 111 17.71 2.34 -5.93
CA VAL A 111 18.92 2.93 -6.53
C VAL A 111 20.03 3.20 -5.50
N SER A 112 19.84 2.76 -4.24
CA SER A 112 20.81 2.95 -3.17
C SER A 112 21.93 1.90 -3.22
N PRO A 113 23.13 2.19 -2.67
CA PRO A 113 23.57 3.47 -2.13
C PRO A 113 23.89 4.49 -3.24
N CYS A 114 23.52 5.76 -3.03
CA CYS A 114 23.80 6.82 -4.01
C CYS A 114 24.13 8.17 -3.35
N ARG A 115 24.73 9.07 -4.13
CA ARG A 115 25.04 10.46 -3.74
C ARG A 115 24.39 11.41 -4.72
N THR A 116 23.65 12.40 -4.24
CA THR A 116 23.09 13.45 -5.10
C THR A 116 24.10 14.54 -5.42
N ALA A 117 23.78 15.36 -6.43
CA ALA A 117 24.61 16.47 -6.88
C ALA A 117 24.81 17.55 -5.79
N ASP A 118 23.85 17.73 -4.90
CA ASP A 118 23.92 18.62 -3.73
C ASP A 118 24.66 18.00 -2.54
N GLY A 119 25.21 16.79 -2.70
CA GLY A 119 26.12 16.17 -1.75
C GLY A 119 25.47 15.18 -0.77
N VAL A 120 24.14 15.07 -0.74
CA VAL A 120 23.43 14.17 0.19
C VAL A 120 23.68 12.70 -0.16
N LEU A 121 23.98 11.88 0.84
CA LEU A 121 24.16 10.43 0.72
C LEU A 121 22.87 9.71 1.09
N TYR A 122 22.50 8.72 0.29
CA TYR A 122 21.35 7.85 0.48
C TYR A 122 21.84 6.42 0.69
N ALA A 123 21.33 5.78 1.72
CA ALA A 123 21.48 4.35 1.94
C ALA A 123 20.11 3.76 2.20
N GLY A 124 19.80 2.66 1.51
CA GLY A 124 18.52 2.00 1.59
C GLY A 124 18.66 0.51 1.83
N SER A 125 17.63 -0.10 2.42
CA SER A 125 17.49 -1.54 2.48
C SER A 125 16.02 -1.92 2.29
N LYS A 126 15.78 -3.03 1.59
CA LYS A 126 14.46 -3.63 1.40
C LYS A 126 14.40 -4.99 2.10
N LYS A 127 13.34 -5.25 2.85
CA LYS A 127 13.02 -6.57 3.39
C LYS A 127 11.66 -7.00 2.85
N ASP A 128 11.63 -8.13 2.16
CA ASP A 128 10.39 -8.73 1.65
C ASP A 128 9.98 -9.93 2.50
N VAL A 129 8.69 -10.02 2.80
CA VAL A 129 8.07 -11.15 3.48
C VAL A 129 6.79 -11.56 2.76
N TRP A 130 6.43 -12.84 2.88
CA TRP A 130 5.14 -13.35 2.42
C TRP A 130 4.21 -13.52 3.61
N LEU A 131 2.97 -13.09 3.47
CA LEU A 131 1.93 -13.22 4.49
C LEU A 131 0.84 -14.14 3.98
N GLU A 132 0.58 -15.23 4.70
CA GLU A 132 -0.59 -16.08 4.48
C GLU A 132 -1.79 -15.43 5.15
N ILE A 133 -2.74 -14.93 4.36
CA ILE A 133 -3.98 -14.32 4.84
C ILE A 133 -5.13 -15.29 4.62
N ASP A 134 -5.82 -15.66 5.69
CA ASP A 134 -7.12 -16.31 5.64
C ASP A 134 -8.22 -15.26 5.75
N SER A 135 -9.22 -15.33 4.87
CA SER A 135 -10.31 -14.34 4.80
C SER A 135 -11.05 -14.15 6.13
N ASN A 136 -11.19 -15.20 6.95
CA ASN A 136 -11.94 -15.17 8.19
C ASN A 136 -11.06 -14.91 9.42
N LYS A 137 -9.78 -15.32 9.39
CA LYS A 137 -8.89 -15.26 10.57
C LYS A 137 -7.84 -14.15 10.48
N GLY A 138 -7.62 -13.55 9.32
CA GLY A 138 -6.55 -12.61 9.07
C GLY A 138 -5.22 -13.30 8.79
N ILE A 139 -4.11 -12.68 9.20
CA ILE A 139 -2.77 -13.24 8.95
C ILE A 139 -2.58 -14.51 9.79
N VAL A 140 -2.37 -15.62 9.09
CA VAL A 140 -2.13 -16.95 9.66
C VAL A 140 -0.65 -17.22 9.84
N ARG A 141 0.19 -16.71 8.93
CA ARG A 141 1.64 -16.98 8.92
C ARG A 141 2.41 -15.88 8.20
N GLU A 142 3.60 -15.55 8.71
CA GLU A 142 4.63 -14.81 7.99
C GLU A 142 5.73 -15.78 7.55
N LEU A 143 6.13 -15.70 6.29
CA LEU A 143 7.18 -16.50 5.67
C LEU A 143 8.27 -15.55 5.16
N SER A 144 9.46 -15.65 5.76
CA SER A 144 10.65 -14.92 5.30
C SER A 144 11.49 -15.77 4.34
N GLN A 145 12.35 -15.13 3.54
CA GLN A 145 13.22 -15.80 2.55
C GLN A 145 14.10 -16.92 3.15
N SER A 146 14.49 -16.82 4.42
CA SER A 146 15.27 -17.84 5.14
C SER A 146 14.46 -19.06 5.60
N GLN A 147 13.13 -19.02 5.47
CA GLN A 147 12.18 -20.07 5.85
C GLN A 147 11.39 -20.60 4.64
N ALA A 148 11.76 -20.19 3.43
CA ALA A 148 11.09 -20.56 2.18
C ALA A 148 11.44 -21.98 1.69
N ASP A 149 12.36 -22.66 2.36
CA ASP A 149 12.59 -24.08 2.12
C ASP A 149 11.41 -24.89 2.72
N SER A 150 10.74 -25.63 1.84
CA SER A 150 9.88 -26.79 2.14
C SER A 150 8.38 -26.61 2.42
N GLN A 151 7.65 -25.74 1.70
CA GLN A 151 6.27 -26.02 1.20
C GLN A 151 5.62 -24.76 0.65
N CYS A 152 5.12 -24.79 -0.59
CA CYS A 152 4.11 -23.83 -1.05
C CYS A 152 2.78 -24.15 -0.34
N PRO A 153 2.25 -23.28 0.54
CA PRO A 153 1.03 -23.55 1.32
C PRO A 153 -0.27 -23.32 0.52
N LEU A 154 -0.22 -23.28 -0.82
CA LEU A 154 -1.37 -23.07 -1.71
C LEU A 154 -2.31 -24.30 -1.70
N ASN A 155 -3.00 -24.57 -0.60
CA ASN A 155 -3.94 -25.68 -0.49
C ASN A 155 -5.06 -25.45 0.56
N LYS A 156 -5.60 -24.24 0.67
CA LYS A 156 -6.91 -24.01 1.31
C LYS A 156 -7.70 -22.97 0.52
N ASN A 157 -8.98 -23.25 0.28
CA ASN A 157 -9.87 -22.40 -0.52
C ASN A 157 -10.05 -20.97 0.03
N THR A 158 -9.61 -20.69 1.26
CA THR A 158 -9.84 -19.42 1.98
C THR A 158 -8.56 -18.62 2.27
N SER A 159 -7.38 -19.15 1.94
CA SER A 159 -6.10 -18.50 2.28
C SER A 159 -5.25 -18.22 1.06
N ILE A 160 -4.65 -17.04 0.99
CA ILE A 160 -3.71 -16.64 -0.07
C ILE A 160 -2.40 -16.10 0.51
N LEU A 161 -1.35 -16.13 -0.29
CA LEU A 161 -0.09 -15.49 0.03
C LEU A 161 -0.02 -14.12 -0.62
N ILE A 162 0.29 -13.10 0.18
CA ILE A 162 0.52 -11.73 -0.28
C ILE A 162 1.95 -11.30 0.06
N GLY A 163 2.57 -10.49 -0.80
CA GLY A 163 3.87 -9.91 -0.51
C GLY A 163 3.73 -8.65 0.35
N ARG A 164 4.62 -8.45 1.32
CA ARG A 164 4.79 -7.20 2.07
C ARG A 164 6.26 -6.80 2.02
N SER A 165 6.50 -5.55 1.69
CA SER A 165 7.84 -4.99 1.53
C SER A 165 8.06 -3.85 2.52
N GLU A 166 9.10 -3.96 3.34
CA GLU A 166 9.57 -2.90 4.23
C GLU A 166 10.80 -2.22 3.60
N TYR A 167 10.72 -0.91 3.42
CA TYR A 167 11.76 -0.06 2.86
C TYR A 167 12.31 0.85 3.94
N LYS A 168 13.60 0.71 4.26
CA LYS A 168 14.31 1.62 5.17
C LYS A 168 15.21 2.52 4.34
N LEU A 169 15.06 3.82 4.50
CA LEU A 169 15.85 4.85 3.82
C LEU A 169 16.54 5.74 4.85
N THR A 170 17.83 5.94 4.68
CA THR A 170 18.65 6.87 5.47
C THR A 170 19.27 7.89 4.53
N MET A 171 19.09 9.17 4.85
CA MET A 171 19.66 10.30 4.14
C MET A 171 20.60 11.08 5.06
N VAL A 172 21.81 11.36 4.60
CA VAL A 172 22.87 11.99 5.38
C VAL A 172 23.54 13.12 4.59
N ASP A 173 23.60 14.30 5.16
CA ASP A 173 24.49 15.37 4.68
C ASP A 173 25.92 15.08 5.18
N PRO A 174 26.90 14.79 4.29
CA PRO A 174 28.26 14.49 4.71
C PRO A 174 28.96 15.69 5.36
N GLU A 175 28.56 16.92 5.02
CA GLU A 175 29.14 18.15 5.56
C GLU A 175 28.58 18.47 6.96
N ASN A 176 27.43 17.89 7.31
CA ASN A 176 26.78 18.14 8.59
C ASN A 176 26.16 16.85 9.14
N GLN A 177 26.88 16.17 10.03
CA GLN A 177 26.42 14.93 10.66
C GLN A 177 25.11 15.06 11.45
N ASN A 178 24.69 16.28 11.80
CA ASN A 178 23.38 16.52 12.42
C ASN A 178 22.23 16.55 11.41
N ARG A 179 22.49 16.57 10.11
CA ARG A 179 21.49 16.45 9.05
C ARG A 179 21.43 14.99 8.61
N ARG A 180 20.77 14.20 9.46
CA ARG A 180 20.37 12.83 9.17
C ARG A 180 18.86 12.72 9.23
N TRP A 181 18.30 11.99 8.27
CA TRP A 181 16.87 11.73 8.17
C TRP A 181 16.66 10.26 7.82
N ASN A 182 15.88 9.55 8.64
CA ASN A 182 15.62 8.12 8.49
C ASN A 182 14.13 7.90 8.35
N ALA A 183 13.70 7.15 7.35
CA ALA A 183 12.32 6.72 7.24
C ALA A 183 12.21 5.22 6.99
N THR A 184 11.14 4.64 7.51
CA THR A 184 10.69 3.29 7.18
C THR A 184 9.31 3.40 6.56
N PHE A 185 9.13 2.81 5.39
CA PHE A 185 7.86 2.75 4.67
C PHE A 185 7.54 1.28 4.38
N THR A 186 6.30 0.88 4.59
CA THR A 186 5.85 -0.50 4.34
C THR A 186 4.71 -0.52 3.36
N ASP A 187 4.73 -1.47 2.44
CA ASP A 187 3.73 -1.59 1.38
C ASP A 187 3.37 -3.05 1.09
N TYR A 188 2.15 -3.26 0.63
CA TYR A 188 1.65 -4.55 0.19
C TYR A 188 1.79 -4.69 -1.32
N SER A 189 2.02 -5.92 -1.80
CA SER A 189 2.20 -6.23 -3.22
C SER A 189 0.87 -6.21 -3.99
N SER A 190 0.24 -5.04 -4.07
CA SER A 190 -1.03 -4.82 -4.77
C SER A 190 -0.87 -4.13 -6.13
N HIS A 191 0.26 -3.47 -6.38
CA HIS A 191 0.47 -2.64 -7.58
C HIS A 191 0.57 -3.43 -8.88
N LEU A 192 0.68 -4.75 -8.79
CA LEU A 192 0.80 -5.64 -9.94
C LEU A 192 -0.56 -6.03 -10.53
N LEU A 193 -1.63 -5.87 -9.76
CA LEU A 193 -2.96 -6.34 -10.12
C LEU A 193 -3.88 -5.15 -10.44
N PRO A 194 -4.59 -5.17 -11.59
CA PRO A 194 -5.47 -4.08 -11.99
C PRO A 194 -6.68 -4.00 -11.05
N ALA A 195 -7.31 -2.83 -10.98
CA ALA A 195 -8.59 -2.68 -10.29
C ALA A 195 -9.64 -3.62 -10.90
N ASP A 196 -10.42 -4.29 -10.04
CA ASP A 196 -11.49 -5.18 -10.48
C ASP A 196 -12.69 -4.34 -10.97
N PRO A 197 -13.01 -4.37 -12.28
CA PRO A 197 -14.13 -3.60 -12.83
C PRO A 197 -15.50 -4.12 -12.38
N SER A 198 -15.57 -5.34 -11.82
CA SER A 198 -16.81 -5.93 -11.31
C SER A 198 -17.14 -5.50 -9.89
N TYR A 199 -16.23 -4.79 -9.21
CA TYR A 199 -16.43 -4.34 -7.84
C TYR A 199 -17.55 -3.28 -7.77
N PRO A 200 -18.65 -3.52 -7.01
CA PRO A 200 -19.87 -2.73 -7.13
C PRO A 200 -19.87 -1.43 -6.32
N TYR A 201 -18.86 -1.21 -5.48
CA TYR A 201 -18.85 -0.09 -4.53
C TYR A 201 -17.81 0.97 -4.85
N GLN A 202 -18.20 2.22 -4.59
CA GLN A 202 -17.28 3.34 -4.44
C GLN A 202 -17.09 3.62 -2.95
N HIS A 203 -15.86 3.94 -2.56
CA HIS A 203 -15.54 4.20 -1.16
C HIS A 203 -15.22 5.65 -0.89
N PHE A 204 -15.74 6.12 0.24
CA PHE A 204 -15.43 7.42 0.82
C PHE A 204 -14.87 7.21 2.22
N THR A 205 -13.85 7.99 2.56
CA THR A 205 -13.19 7.91 3.86
C THR A 205 -13.09 9.28 4.50
N SER A 206 -13.16 9.35 5.82
CA SER A 206 -12.93 10.61 6.53
C SER A 206 -11.45 10.97 6.56
N THR A 207 -11.14 12.26 6.52
CA THR A 207 -9.77 12.76 6.74
C THR A 207 -9.20 12.32 8.10
N VAL A 208 -10.07 12.24 9.12
CA VAL A 208 -9.74 11.89 10.50
C VAL A 208 -10.77 10.93 11.09
N GLY A 209 -10.33 10.04 11.97
CA GLY A 209 -11.21 9.15 12.73
C GLY A 209 -11.44 7.77 12.10
N GLY A 210 -11.23 7.61 10.78
CA GLY A 210 -11.32 6.30 10.14
C GLY A 210 -12.73 5.87 9.76
N GLN A 211 -13.65 6.80 9.53
CA GLN A 211 -14.96 6.47 8.98
C GLN A 211 -14.78 6.05 7.51
N VAL A 212 -15.41 4.94 7.13
CA VAL A 212 -15.44 4.41 5.77
C VAL A 212 -16.89 4.18 5.37
N VAL A 213 -17.28 4.72 4.22
CA VAL A 213 -18.63 4.58 3.65
C VAL A 213 -18.51 3.92 2.30
N ALA A 214 -19.24 2.84 2.09
CA ALA A 214 -19.39 2.22 0.78
C ALA A 214 -20.73 2.61 0.15
N VAL A 215 -20.66 3.10 -1.08
CA VAL A 215 -21.82 3.52 -1.86
C VAL A 215 -21.91 2.63 -3.10
N ASN A 216 -23.09 2.09 -3.38
CA ASN A 216 -23.34 1.34 -4.62
C ASN A 216 -23.10 2.26 -5.82
N ALA A 217 -22.16 1.88 -6.69
CA ALA A 217 -21.75 2.72 -7.82
C ALA A 217 -22.87 2.98 -8.84
N THR A 218 -23.88 2.10 -8.90
CA THR A 218 -24.99 2.21 -9.86
C THR A 218 -26.19 2.91 -9.24
N GLU A 219 -26.53 2.58 -7.99
CA GLU A 219 -27.72 3.12 -7.32
C GLU A 219 -27.46 4.44 -6.58
N GLY A 220 -26.21 4.73 -6.22
CA GLY A 220 -25.87 5.85 -5.35
C GLY A 220 -26.33 5.68 -3.90
N SER A 221 -26.83 4.50 -3.53
CA SER A 221 -27.28 4.17 -2.18
C SER A 221 -26.11 3.80 -1.28
N VAL A 222 -26.13 4.21 0.00
CA VAL A 222 -25.16 3.74 0.99
C VAL A 222 -25.42 2.25 1.24
N ALA A 223 -24.40 1.43 0.99
CA ALA A 223 -24.45 -0.01 1.23
C ALA A 223 -24.14 -0.32 2.70
N TRP A 224 -23.08 0.29 3.23
CA TRP A 224 -22.67 0.15 4.63
C TRP A 224 -21.75 1.28 5.06
N GLU A 225 -21.60 1.40 6.38
CA GLU A 225 -20.68 2.30 7.06
C GLU A 225 -19.85 1.50 8.07
N ALA A 226 -18.56 1.80 8.17
CA ALA A 226 -17.66 1.18 9.13
C ALA A 226 -16.73 2.23 9.74
N ASP A 227 -16.39 2.04 11.02
CA ASP A 227 -15.35 2.80 11.71
C ASP A 227 -14.09 1.94 11.88
N VAL A 228 -13.03 2.29 11.15
CA VAL A 228 -11.73 1.64 11.25
C VAL A 228 -10.81 2.31 12.28
N GLY A 229 -11.25 3.37 12.95
CA GLY A 229 -10.63 3.97 14.13
C GLY A 229 -9.46 4.91 13.86
N ASN A 230 -8.90 4.93 12.63
CA ASN A 230 -7.81 5.81 12.24
C ASN A 230 -7.79 6.07 10.74
N THR A 231 -7.02 7.06 10.29
CA THR A 231 -6.94 7.46 8.87
C THR A 231 -6.55 6.28 7.98
N VAL A 232 -7.41 6.01 6.99
CA VAL A 232 -7.19 5.00 5.96
C VAL A 232 -6.08 5.46 5.02
N VAL A 233 -5.14 4.56 4.75
CA VAL A 233 -4.03 4.82 3.81
C VAL A 233 -4.11 3.92 2.58
N ALA A 234 -4.73 2.75 2.69
CA ALA A 234 -5.02 1.88 1.56
C ALA A 234 -6.23 0.98 1.81
N MET A 235 -6.89 0.60 0.72
CA MET A 235 -7.95 -0.41 0.71
C MET A 235 -7.71 -1.41 -0.40
N TYR A 236 -8.04 -2.67 -0.15
CA TYR A 236 -7.81 -3.77 -1.07
C TYR A 236 -8.97 -4.75 -1.06
N ILE A 237 -9.30 -5.33 -2.20
CA ILE A 237 -10.16 -6.51 -2.24
C ILE A 237 -9.28 -7.77 -2.27
N LEU A 238 -9.60 -8.74 -1.41
CA LEU A 238 -8.89 -10.01 -1.33
C LEU A 238 -9.48 -10.98 -2.36
N GLN A 239 -8.66 -11.38 -3.33
CA GLN A 239 -9.05 -12.29 -4.40
C GLN A 239 -8.11 -13.48 -4.52
N SER A 240 -8.51 -14.51 -5.25
CA SER A 240 -7.74 -15.75 -5.41
C SER A 240 -6.37 -15.55 -6.06
N ASP A 241 -6.20 -14.48 -6.83
CA ASP A 241 -4.98 -14.08 -7.53
C ASP A 241 -4.15 -13.02 -6.78
N GLY A 242 -4.66 -12.47 -5.67
CA GLY A 242 -3.91 -11.58 -4.80
C GLY A 242 -4.72 -10.44 -4.20
N LEU A 243 -4.03 -9.32 -3.95
CA LEU A 243 -4.64 -8.08 -3.46
C LEU A 243 -4.79 -7.08 -4.59
N HIS A 244 -6.04 -6.67 -4.84
CA HIS A 244 -6.34 -5.62 -5.81
C HIS A 244 -6.61 -4.33 -5.05
N ARG A 245 -5.82 -3.29 -5.35
CA ARG A 245 -5.97 -1.98 -4.70
C ARG A 245 -7.27 -1.31 -5.15
N LEU A 246 -8.05 -0.86 -4.18
CA LEU A 246 -9.28 -0.11 -4.42
C LEU A 246 -9.02 1.39 -4.30
N SER A 247 -9.67 2.14 -5.18
CA SER A 247 -9.69 3.60 -5.13
C SER A 247 -10.72 4.09 -4.12
N TYR A 248 -10.42 5.20 -3.47
CA TYR A 248 -11.32 5.86 -2.54
C TYR A 248 -11.12 7.36 -2.52
N THR A 249 -12.17 8.07 -2.13
CA THR A 249 -12.14 9.53 -2.00
C THR A 249 -12.08 9.91 -0.54
N VAL A 250 -11.17 10.83 -0.19
CA VAL A 250 -11.08 11.38 1.17
C VAL A 250 -11.94 12.62 1.27
N ILE A 251 -12.84 12.65 2.25
CA ILE A 251 -13.78 13.75 2.52
C ILE A 251 -13.56 14.24 3.96
N GLY A 252 -13.71 15.56 4.19
CA GLY A 252 -13.67 16.12 5.54
C GLY A 252 -14.72 15.45 6.42
N LYS A 253 -14.38 15.13 7.68
CA LYS A 253 -15.24 14.35 8.58
C LYS A 253 -16.66 14.90 8.66
N GLU A 254 -16.81 16.20 8.91
CA GLU A 254 -18.11 16.85 9.04
C GLU A 254 -18.91 16.77 7.73
N THR A 255 -18.22 16.91 6.59
CA THR A 255 -18.85 16.78 5.26
C THR A 255 -19.31 15.35 4.98
N LEU A 256 -18.53 14.35 5.40
CA LEU A 256 -18.89 12.94 5.21
C LEU A 256 -20.09 12.57 6.09
N GLU A 257 -20.14 13.04 7.34
CA GLU A 257 -21.28 12.84 8.24
C GLU A 257 -22.57 13.44 7.66
N GLU A 258 -22.52 14.66 7.11
CA GLU A 258 -23.68 15.28 6.46
C GLU A 258 -24.08 14.56 5.16
N PHE A 259 -23.09 14.12 4.37
CA PHE A 259 -23.34 13.34 3.15
C PHE A 259 -24.13 12.07 3.45
N VAL A 260 -23.73 11.33 4.50
CA VAL A 260 -24.43 10.12 4.94
C VAL A 260 -25.86 10.44 5.39
N LYS A 261 -26.07 11.49 6.20
CA LYS A 261 -27.41 11.91 6.65
C LYS A 261 -28.34 12.26 5.50
N VAL A 262 -27.86 12.99 4.49
CA VAL A 262 -28.68 13.39 3.33
C VAL A 262 -29.14 12.17 2.55
N ILE A 263 -28.26 11.18 2.30
CA ILE A 263 -28.65 9.97 1.58
C ILE A 263 -29.71 9.18 2.37
N PHE A 264 -29.57 9.10 3.70
CA PHE A 264 -30.57 8.43 4.53
C PHE A 264 -31.90 9.19 4.62
N SER A 265 -31.89 10.53 4.51
CA SER A 265 -33.10 11.36 4.61
C SER A 265 -33.96 11.37 3.33
N ILE A 266 -33.48 10.82 2.22
CA ILE A 266 -34.20 10.79 0.92
C ILE A 266 -35.04 9.50 0.76
N ARG A 267 -35.04 8.60 1.75
CA ARG A 267 -35.93 7.43 1.84
C ARG A 267 -37.09 7.67 2.80
#